data_AF-A0A1H7QVA7-F1
#
_entry.id   AF-A0A1H7QVA7-F1
#
_cell.length_a   1.000
_cell.length_b   1.000
_cell.length_c   1.000
_cell.angle_alpha   90.00
_cell.angle_beta   90.00
_cell.angle_gamma   90.00
#
_symmetry.space_group_name_H-M   'P 1'
#
loop_
_entity.id
_entity.type
_entity.pdbx_description
1 polymer ?
#
loop_
_entity_poly.entity_id
_entity_poly.type
_entity_poly.pdbx_seq_one_letter_code
_entity_poly.pdbx_strand_id
1 'polypeptide(L)'
;MGYTIKPSEGKLGILIPGLGAVATTFIAGVAAINKGLAKPVGSLTQMGNIRLGKRTENRYPLIKDFVPLANLKDVVFGGWDVYEDNVFEAASNAKVLEPLLLHAVKDELESIKPMKAVFDKDFVRNLDGTHIKEQTHRRELADALIEDIAQFKENNNCNRLVMVWCGSTEKYIEDCEIFESIAAFEEALDSDDRRISPSMIYAYAAIKSHVPFANGAPNLTCDIPALVELSQLLEVPIAGKDFKTGQTLMKTILAPGLQARALGVKGWFSSNILGNRDGLVLDDPDNFKTKEVSKLSVLEEILNQEINPELYGDLYHKVRINYYPPHGDNKESWDNVDIFGWLGYPMQIKINFLCRDSILAAPIVLDLALFLDLAHRAGMSGIQEWLSFYLKSPQTAPGLKPEHDIFKQLIKLQNTLRHIMGEDLITHLGLDYYQELVDSL
;
A
#
# COMPACT_ATOMS: atom_id res chain seq x y z
N MET A 1 3.09 26.97 10.67
CA MET A 1 2.25 27.29 9.50
C MET A 1 1.02 26.41 9.60
N GLY A 2 -0.19 26.97 9.57
CA GLY A 2 -1.41 26.16 9.61
C GLY A 2 -1.69 25.58 8.22
N TYR A 3 -1.93 24.27 8.13
CA TYR A 3 -2.40 23.65 6.90
C TYR A 3 -3.79 24.20 6.57
N THR A 4 -3.99 24.66 5.33
CA THR A 4 -5.33 24.99 4.82
C THR A 4 -5.76 23.85 3.90
N ILE A 5 -6.51 22.90 4.44
CA ILE A 5 -6.96 21.73 3.70
C ILE A 5 -8.15 22.12 2.82
N LYS A 6 -8.00 22.01 1.49
CA LYS A 6 -9.13 22.21 0.58
C LYS A 6 -10.22 21.16 0.88
N PRO A 7 -11.52 21.52 0.84
CA PRO A 7 -12.61 20.57 1.10
C PRO A 7 -12.66 19.45 0.05
N SER A 8 -13.24 18.31 0.41
CA SER A 8 -13.39 17.12 -0.46
C SER A 8 -14.56 17.24 -1.45
N GLU A 9 -14.77 18.41 -2.07
CA GLU A 9 -15.92 18.73 -2.94
C GLU A 9 -15.94 17.98 -4.28
N GLY A 10 -17.10 17.46 -4.67
CA GLY A 10 -17.27 16.76 -5.95
C GLY A 10 -16.62 15.38 -5.99
N LYS A 11 -16.59 14.79 -7.18
CA LYS A 11 -16.24 13.37 -7.34
C LYS A 11 -14.72 13.13 -7.26
N LEU A 12 -14.35 12.07 -6.53
CA LEU A 12 -13.00 11.53 -6.50
C LEU A 12 -12.92 10.30 -7.41
N GLY A 13 -12.15 10.41 -8.50
CA GLY A 13 -11.83 9.25 -9.33
C GLY A 13 -10.66 8.45 -8.74
N ILE A 14 -10.85 7.15 -8.53
CA ILE A 14 -9.79 6.23 -8.11
C ILE A 14 -9.41 5.38 -9.32
N LEU A 15 -8.19 5.61 -9.81
CA LEU A 15 -7.59 4.94 -10.96
C LEU A 15 -6.72 3.77 -10.50
N ILE A 16 -6.94 2.59 -11.05
CA ILE A 16 -6.33 1.35 -10.56
C ILE A 16 -5.68 0.60 -11.72
N PRO A 17 -4.35 0.73 -11.93
CA PRO A 17 -3.61 -0.18 -12.79
C PRO A 17 -3.64 -1.59 -12.18
N GLY A 18 -4.20 -2.55 -12.92
CA GLY A 18 -4.47 -3.93 -12.48
C GLY A 18 -5.85 -4.08 -11.82
N LEU A 19 -6.90 -4.31 -12.61
CA LEU A 19 -8.24 -4.67 -12.16
C LEU A 19 -8.36 -6.17 -11.80
N GLY A 20 -7.37 -6.69 -11.08
CA GLY A 20 -7.33 -8.07 -10.59
C GLY A 20 -8.08 -8.28 -9.26
N ALA A 21 -7.77 -9.39 -8.57
CA ALA A 21 -8.49 -9.83 -7.37
C ALA A 21 -8.60 -8.76 -6.26
N VAL A 22 -7.51 -8.03 -5.96
CA VAL A 22 -7.52 -6.95 -4.96
C VAL A 22 -8.43 -5.80 -5.38
N ALA A 23 -8.25 -5.31 -6.61
CA ALA A 23 -9.00 -4.18 -7.14
C ALA A 23 -10.50 -4.46 -7.24
N THR A 24 -10.88 -5.61 -7.76
CA THR A 24 -12.30 -5.98 -7.88
C THR A 24 -12.95 -6.23 -6.52
N THR A 25 -12.21 -6.81 -5.56
CA THR A 25 -12.67 -6.95 -4.17
C THR A 25 -12.90 -5.58 -3.52
N PHE A 26 -11.99 -4.63 -3.76
CA PHE A 26 -12.12 -3.26 -3.28
C PHE A 26 -13.34 -2.55 -3.87
N ILE A 27 -13.51 -2.55 -5.19
CA ILE A 27 -14.63 -1.89 -5.87
C ILE A 27 -15.97 -2.50 -5.43
N ALA A 28 -16.07 -3.84 -5.42
CA ALA A 28 -17.27 -4.55 -4.95
C ALA A 28 -17.57 -4.26 -3.48
N GLY A 29 -16.55 -4.18 -2.64
CA GLY A 29 -16.67 -3.79 -1.23
C GLY A 29 -17.28 -2.40 -1.09
N VAL A 30 -16.76 -1.39 -1.79
CA VAL A 30 -17.30 -0.02 -1.74
C VAL A 30 -18.73 0.04 -2.26
N ALA A 31 -19.05 -0.63 -3.37
CA ALA A 31 -20.41 -0.71 -3.89
C ALA A 31 -21.39 -1.32 -2.85
N ALA A 32 -20.99 -2.41 -2.19
CA ALA A 32 -21.80 -3.05 -1.16
C ALA A 32 -21.99 -2.16 0.08
N ILE A 33 -20.96 -1.43 0.49
CA ILE A 33 -21.03 -0.46 1.60
C ILE A 33 -21.98 0.68 1.25
N ASN A 34 -21.92 1.23 0.03
CA ASN A 34 -22.81 2.31 -0.42
C ASN A 34 -24.28 1.88 -0.44
N LYS A 35 -24.57 0.61 -0.70
CA LYS A 35 -25.92 0.01 -0.61
C LYS A 35 -26.33 -0.39 0.82
N GLY A 36 -25.46 -0.26 1.81
CA GLY A 36 -25.72 -0.70 3.19
C GLY A 36 -25.73 -2.22 3.37
N LEU A 37 -25.18 -2.98 2.42
CA LEU A 37 -25.10 -4.45 2.46
C LEU A 37 -23.91 -4.94 3.30
N ALA A 38 -22.90 -4.10 3.51
CA ALA A 38 -21.68 -4.44 4.23
C ALA A 38 -21.14 -3.25 5.04
N LYS A 39 -20.16 -3.51 5.90
CA LYS A 39 -19.40 -2.49 6.64
C LYS A 39 -17.94 -2.46 6.16
N PRO A 40 -17.25 -1.31 6.18
CA PRO A 40 -15.86 -1.15 5.76
C PRO A 40 -14.85 -1.70 6.79
N VAL A 41 -15.01 -2.96 7.19
CA VAL A 41 -14.14 -3.60 8.20
C VAL A 41 -12.71 -3.68 7.68
N GLY A 42 -11.76 -3.32 8.53
CA GLY A 42 -10.33 -3.26 8.20
C GLY A 42 -9.85 -1.92 7.67
N SER A 43 -10.76 -1.01 7.27
CA SER A 43 -10.41 0.36 6.88
C SER A 43 -10.30 1.25 8.11
N LEU A 44 -9.09 1.79 8.34
CA LEU A 44 -8.81 2.71 9.43
C LEU A 44 -9.49 4.07 9.17
N THR A 45 -9.53 4.53 7.90
CA THR A 45 -10.21 5.80 7.58
C THR A 45 -11.71 5.75 7.92
N GLN A 46 -12.35 4.60 7.70
CA GLN A 46 -13.80 4.48 7.83
C GLN A 46 -14.28 4.04 9.22
N MET A 47 -13.51 3.19 9.90
CA MET A 47 -13.89 2.58 11.19
C MET A 47 -12.92 2.89 12.34
N GLY A 48 -11.76 3.48 12.06
CA GLY A 48 -10.78 3.82 13.08
C GLY A 48 -11.17 5.05 13.88
N ASN A 49 -10.88 5.03 15.18
CA ASN A 49 -10.97 6.18 16.06
C ASN A 49 -9.60 6.84 16.24
N ILE A 50 -9.61 8.14 16.52
CA ILE A 50 -8.42 8.92 16.86
C ILE A 50 -8.64 9.64 18.17
N ARG A 51 -7.72 9.48 19.15
CA ARG A 51 -7.78 10.25 20.39
C ARG A 51 -7.41 11.70 20.11
N LEU A 52 -8.18 12.64 20.65
CA LEU A 52 -7.86 14.06 20.72
C LEU A 52 -7.70 14.48 22.18
N GLY A 53 -6.76 15.38 22.45
CA GLY A 53 -6.51 15.90 23.80
C GLY A 53 -6.20 14.83 24.86
N LYS A 54 -6.56 15.15 26.10
CA LYS A 54 -6.33 14.31 27.28
C LYS A 54 -7.26 13.09 27.31
N ARG A 55 -6.82 12.00 27.93
CA ARG A 55 -7.61 10.77 28.14
C ARG A 55 -8.89 11.03 28.94
N THR A 56 -8.86 12.00 29.84
CA THR A 56 -9.98 12.42 30.68
C THR A 56 -11.07 13.16 29.91
N GLU A 57 -10.76 13.73 28.74
CA GLU A 57 -11.76 14.42 27.88
C GLU A 57 -12.62 13.43 27.09
N ASN A 58 -12.20 12.16 26.99
CA ASN A 58 -12.90 11.11 26.27
C ASN A 58 -13.24 11.44 24.80
N ARG A 59 -12.40 12.23 24.13
CA ARG A 59 -12.56 12.61 22.72
C ARG A 59 -11.90 11.57 21.81
N TYR A 60 -12.72 10.69 21.26
CA TYR A 60 -12.30 9.63 20.32
C TYR A 60 -13.18 9.59 19.06
N PRO A 61 -13.28 10.68 18.27
CA PRO A 61 -14.06 10.66 17.04
C PRO A 61 -13.56 9.59 16.06
N LEU A 62 -14.42 9.19 15.12
CA LEU A 62 -13.97 8.43 13.96
C LEU A 62 -13.07 9.31 13.11
N ILE A 63 -12.07 8.72 12.46
CA ILE A 63 -11.14 9.47 11.61
C ILE A 63 -11.89 10.23 10.50
N LYS A 64 -12.84 9.59 9.82
CA LYS A 64 -13.68 10.24 8.80
C LYS A 64 -14.54 11.41 9.31
N ASP A 65 -14.81 11.49 10.61
CA ASP A 65 -15.57 12.60 11.22
C ASP A 65 -14.63 13.71 11.73
N PHE A 66 -13.32 13.43 11.79
CA PHE A 66 -12.27 14.35 12.24
C PHE A 66 -11.56 15.03 11.06
N VAL A 67 -11.20 14.28 10.02
CA VAL A 67 -10.54 14.80 8.81
C VAL A 67 -11.50 14.82 7.62
N PRO A 68 -11.43 15.83 6.73
CA PRO A 68 -12.34 15.97 5.59
C PRO A 68 -11.95 14.99 4.47
N LEU A 69 -12.36 13.72 4.59
CA LEU A 69 -12.18 12.69 3.56
C LEU A 69 -13.27 12.77 2.50
N ALA A 70 -13.01 12.20 1.32
CA ALA A 70 -14.06 12.01 0.31
C ALA A 70 -15.11 11.01 0.81
N ASN A 71 -16.39 11.28 0.53
CA ASN A 71 -17.45 10.35 0.83
C ASN A 71 -17.39 9.17 -0.16
N LEU A 72 -17.62 7.95 0.31
CA LEU A 72 -17.61 6.76 -0.54
C LEU A 72 -18.66 6.80 -1.66
N LYS A 73 -19.75 7.58 -1.49
CA LYS A 73 -20.76 7.80 -2.52
C LYS A 73 -20.30 8.74 -3.65
N ASP A 74 -19.26 9.52 -3.41
CA ASP A 74 -18.68 10.45 -4.37
C ASP A 74 -17.46 9.86 -5.09
N VAL A 75 -17.14 8.59 -4.83
CA VAL A 75 -16.04 7.86 -5.47
C VAL A 75 -16.49 7.28 -6.80
N VAL A 76 -15.66 7.45 -7.83
CA VAL A 76 -15.82 6.80 -9.15
C VAL A 76 -14.59 5.97 -9.45
N PHE A 77 -14.77 4.79 -10.03
CA PHE A 77 -13.67 3.87 -10.31
C PHE A 77 -13.33 3.82 -11.80
N GLY A 78 -12.04 3.71 -12.08
CA GLY A 78 -11.50 3.40 -13.40
C GLY A 78 -10.19 2.66 -13.24
N GLY A 79 -9.69 2.07 -14.32
CA GLY A 79 -8.44 1.35 -14.26
C GLY A 79 -8.06 0.72 -15.57
N TRP A 80 -6.92 0.06 -15.55
CA TRP A 80 -6.35 -0.65 -16.68
C TRP A 80 -6.17 -2.11 -16.31
N ASP A 81 -6.34 -3.00 -17.26
CA ASP A 81 -5.95 -4.39 -17.08
C ASP A 81 -5.46 -4.96 -18.41
N VAL A 82 -4.65 -6.01 -18.33
CA VAL A 82 -4.14 -6.72 -19.50
C VAL A 82 -5.17 -7.68 -20.09
N TYR A 83 -6.32 -7.82 -19.43
CA TYR A 83 -7.50 -8.56 -19.88
C TYR A 83 -8.71 -7.62 -20.03
N GLU A 84 -9.67 -8.00 -20.86
CA GLU A 84 -10.85 -7.18 -21.19
C GLU A 84 -12.05 -7.38 -20.25
N ASP A 85 -11.97 -8.36 -19.35
CA ASP A 85 -13.03 -8.69 -18.38
C ASP A 85 -13.49 -7.43 -17.63
N ASN A 86 -14.80 -7.19 -17.58
CA ASN A 86 -15.33 -6.13 -16.72
C ASN A 86 -15.16 -6.50 -15.23
N VAL A 87 -15.34 -5.53 -14.32
CA VAL A 87 -15.06 -5.76 -12.89
C VAL A 87 -15.92 -6.89 -12.29
N PHE A 88 -17.16 -7.10 -12.75
CA PHE A 88 -18.00 -8.21 -12.27
C PHE A 88 -17.43 -9.58 -12.70
N GLU A 89 -17.03 -9.71 -13.96
CA GLU A 89 -16.43 -10.92 -14.52
C GLU A 89 -15.11 -11.23 -13.82
N ALA A 90 -14.23 -10.24 -13.70
CA ALA A 90 -12.94 -10.38 -13.02
C ALA A 90 -13.12 -10.74 -11.52
N ALA A 91 -14.10 -10.14 -10.82
CA ALA A 91 -14.41 -10.48 -9.43
C ALA A 91 -14.91 -11.93 -9.29
N SER A 92 -15.79 -12.35 -10.21
CA SER A 92 -16.36 -13.70 -10.24
C SER A 92 -15.29 -14.76 -10.52
N ASN A 93 -14.35 -14.45 -11.42
CA ASN A 93 -13.21 -15.29 -11.75
C ASN A 93 -12.20 -15.39 -10.60
N ALA A 94 -12.01 -14.29 -9.85
CA ALA A 94 -11.11 -14.26 -8.70
C ALA A 94 -11.59 -15.10 -7.51
N LYS A 95 -12.91 -15.34 -7.39
CA LYS A 95 -13.52 -16.20 -6.35
C LYS A 95 -13.14 -15.79 -4.91
N VAL A 96 -12.98 -14.49 -4.67
CA VAL A 96 -12.70 -13.93 -3.34
C VAL A 96 -13.98 -13.70 -2.54
N LEU A 97 -14.97 -13.08 -3.20
CA LEU A 97 -16.25 -12.68 -2.62
C LEU A 97 -17.33 -13.72 -2.87
N GLU A 98 -18.29 -13.79 -1.95
CA GLU A 98 -19.44 -14.68 -2.08
C GLU A 98 -20.30 -14.29 -3.32
N PRO A 99 -20.73 -15.26 -4.15
CA PRO A 99 -21.48 -14.97 -5.37
C PRO A 99 -22.73 -14.12 -5.12
N LEU A 100 -23.47 -14.36 -4.04
CA LEU A 100 -24.68 -13.60 -3.71
C LEU A 100 -24.38 -12.11 -3.47
N LEU A 101 -23.26 -11.81 -2.81
CA LEU A 101 -22.84 -10.43 -2.58
C LEU A 101 -22.48 -9.75 -3.91
N LEU A 102 -21.70 -10.44 -4.76
CA LEU A 102 -21.33 -9.93 -6.09
C LEU A 102 -22.55 -9.63 -6.96
N HIS A 103 -23.54 -10.53 -6.97
CA HIS A 103 -24.77 -10.32 -7.73
C HIS A 103 -25.58 -9.13 -7.21
N ALA A 104 -25.54 -8.84 -5.91
CA ALA A 104 -26.25 -7.69 -5.33
C ALA A 104 -25.66 -6.33 -5.74
N VAL A 105 -24.42 -6.30 -6.24
CA VAL A 105 -23.75 -5.09 -6.77
C VAL A 105 -23.37 -5.21 -8.24
N LYS A 106 -24.02 -6.13 -8.97
CA LYS A 106 -23.65 -6.48 -10.33
C LYS A 106 -23.65 -5.29 -11.29
N ASP A 107 -24.71 -4.48 -11.28
CA ASP A 107 -24.87 -3.37 -12.21
C ASP A 107 -23.76 -2.33 -12.05
N GLU A 108 -23.34 -2.05 -10.82
CA GLU A 108 -22.21 -1.16 -10.55
C GLU A 108 -20.90 -1.72 -11.11
N LEU A 109 -20.66 -3.02 -10.96
CA LEU A 109 -19.41 -3.67 -11.37
C LEU A 109 -19.33 -3.87 -12.89
N GLU A 110 -20.41 -4.29 -13.56
CA GLU A 110 -20.41 -4.47 -15.03
C GLU A 110 -20.21 -3.16 -15.79
N SER A 111 -20.56 -2.02 -15.17
CA SER A 111 -20.36 -0.70 -15.77
C SER A 111 -18.88 -0.30 -15.88
N ILE A 112 -18.00 -0.93 -15.09
CA ILE A 112 -16.57 -0.61 -15.03
C ILE A 112 -15.80 -1.61 -15.90
N LYS A 113 -15.29 -1.11 -17.03
CA LYS A 113 -14.48 -1.87 -17.98
C LYS A 113 -13.03 -1.39 -17.94
N PRO A 114 -12.04 -2.29 -18.04
CA PRO A 114 -10.64 -1.91 -18.09
C PRO A 114 -10.32 -1.11 -19.35
N MET A 115 -9.54 -0.04 -19.19
CA MET A 115 -8.78 0.58 -20.27
C MET A 115 -7.62 -0.34 -20.68
N LYS A 116 -7.15 -0.21 -21.93
CA LYS A 116 -6.02 -1.00 -22.46
C LYS A 116 -4.74 -0.72 -21.66
N ALA A 117 -4.09 -1.73 -21.10
CA ALA A 117 -2.93 -1.55 -20.23
C ALA A 117 -1.61 -1.32 -21.00
N VAL A 118 -0.70 -0.55 -20.40
CA VAL A 118 0.73 -0.66 -20.69
C VAL A 118 1.26 -1.94 -20.04
N PHE A 119 1.84 -2.83 -20.84
CA PHE A 119 2.31 -4.14 -20.41
C PHE A 119 3.57 -4.54 -21.16
N ASP A 120 4.52 -5.12 -20.42
CA ASP A 120 5.74 -5.69 -20.98
C ASP A 120 6.02 -7.05 -20.31
N LYS A 121 6.03 -8.10 -21.12
CA LYS A 121 6.20 -9.48 -20.68
C LYS A 121 7.60 -9.74 -20.10
N ASP A 122 8.58 -8.91 -20.45
CA ASP A 122 9.93 -9.00 -19.87
C ASP A 122 9.96 -8.63 -18.38
N PHE A 123 8.93 -7.92 -17.88
CA PHE A 123 8.80 -7.57 -16.47
C PHE A 123 7.85 -8.49 -15.71
N VAL A 124 6.88 -9.12 -16.39
CA VAL A 124 5.94 -10.08 -15.79
C VAL A 124 5.78 -11.30 -16.72
N ARG A 125 6.68 -12.27 -16.60
CA ARG A 125 6.82 -13.38 -17.57
C ARG A 125 5.63 -14.35 -17.63
N ASN A 126 5.02 -14.61 -16.47
CA ASN A 126 3.95 -15.59 -16.32
C ASN A 126 2.56 -15.06 -16.71
N LEU A 127 2.46 -13.85 -17.26
CA LEU A 127 1.23 -13.30 -17.81
C LEU A 127 1.29 -13.15 -19.32
N ASP A 128 0.16 -13.41 -19.95
CA ASP A 128 -0.11 -13.05 -21.33
C ASP A 128 -1.16 -11.93 -21.34
N GLY A 129 -0.82 -10.78 -21.93
CA GLY A 129 -1.74 -9.64 -22.04
C GLY A 129 -2.42 -9.61 -23.41
N THR A 130 -3.75 -9.53 -23.42
CA THR A 130 -4.56 -9.47 -24.65
C THR A 130 -5.25 -8.11 -24.84
N HIS A 131 -5.35 -7.31 -23.78
CA HIS A 131 -5.98 -5.99 -23.76
C HIS A 131 -4.96 -4.89 -23.45
N ILE A 132 -3.99 -4.73 -24.35
CA ILE A 132 -2.84 -3.84 -24.16
C ILE A 132 -2.85 -2.67 -25.14
N LYS A 133 -2.12 -1.60 -24.81
CA LYS A 133 -1.93 -0.42 -25.68
C LYS A 133 -1.28 -0.82 -27.01
N GLU A 134 -1.61 -0.07 -28.07
CA GLU A 134 -1.07 -0.30 -29.41
C GLU A 134 0.29 0.38 -29.61
N GLN A 135 0.54 1.45 -28.84
CA GLN A 135 1.85 2.09 -28.73
C GLN A 135 2.87 1.07 -28.23
N THR A 136 4.10 1.19 -28.70
CA THR A 136 5.20 0.30 -28.27
C THR A 136 6.39 1.08 -27.72
N HIS A 137 6.53 2.35 -28.10
CA HIS A 137 7.56 3.24 -27.61
C HIS A 137 7.21 3.80 -26.24
N ARG A 138 8.15 3.81 -25.29
CA ARG A 138 7.92 4.23 -23.90
C ARG A 138 7.35 5.62 -23.72
N ARG A 139 7.87 6.63 -24.44
CA ARG A 139 7.28 7.97 -24.46
C ARG A 139 5.81 7.96 -24.88
N GLU A 140 5.49 7.30 -25.99
CA GLU A 140 4.12 7.23 -26.50
C GLU A 140 3.17 6.49 -25.53
N LEU A 141 3.68 5.47 -24.84
CA LEU A 141 2.95 4.77 -23.78
C LEU A 141 2.65 5.70 -22.59
N ALA A 142 3.60 6.55 -22.19
CA ALA A 142 3.39 7.55 -21.15
C ALA A 142 2.33 8.58 -21.57
N ASP A 143 2.43 9.09 -22.80
CA ASP A 143 1.50 10.09 -23.34
C ASP A 143 0.07 9.50 -23.47
N ALA A 144 -0.05 8.25 -23.91
CA ALA A 144 -1.34 7.55 -23.98
C ALA A 144 -1.98 7.35 -22.59
N LEU A 145 -1.18 7.15 -21.54
CA LEU A 145 -1.69 7.07 -20.17
C LEU A 145 -2.11 8.44 -19.62
N ILE A 146 -1.36 9.49 -19.94
CA ILE A 146 -1.74 10.88 -19.60
C ILE A 146 -3.08 11.23 -20.26
N GLU A 147 -3.27 10.83 -21.51
CA GLU A 147 -4.53 11.01 -22.22
C GLU A 147 -5.67 10.23 -21.57
N ASP A 148 -5.49 8.95 -21.24
CA ASP A 148 -6.49 8.14 -20.54
C ASP A 148 -6.91 8.79 -19.20
N ILE A 149 -5.94 9.30 -18.43
CA ILE A 149 -6.19 9.98 -17.15
C ILE A 149 -7.06 11.22 -17.39
N ALA A 150 -6.74 12.05 -18.39
CA ALA A 150 -7.50 13.25 -18.72
C ALA A 150 -8.93 12.92 -19.19
N GLN A 151 -9.07 11.97 -20.12
CA GLN A 151 -10.37 11.52 -20.63
C GLN A 151 -11.23 10.90 -19.51
N PHE A 152 -10.64 10.07 -18.65
CA PHE A 152 -11.37 9.51 -17.51
C PHE A 152 -11.89 10.60 -16.58
N LYS A 153 -11.06 11.62 -16.29
CA LYS A 153 -11.46 12.76 -15.46
C LYS A 153 -12.66 13.50 -16.04
N GLU A 154 -12.61 13.82 -17.33
CA GLU A 154 -13.65 14.54 -18.06
C GLU A 154 -14.94 13.72 -18.15
N ASN A 155 -14.87 12.49 -18.67
CA ASN A 155 -16.01 11.61 -18.91
C ASN A 155 -16.81 11.30 -17.62
N ASN A 156 -16.13 11.26 -16.48
CA ASN A 156 -16.75 10.96 -15.18
C ASN A 156 -17.08 12.21 -14.35
N ASN A 157 -16.75 13.41 -14.86
CA ASN A 157 -16.86 14.69 -14.15
C ASN A 157 -16.15 14.65 -12.78
N CYS A 158 -14.92 14.14 -12.76
CA CYS A 158 -14.12 14.05 -11.55
C CYS A 158 -13.39 15.37 -11.28
N ASN A 159 -13.52 15.90 -10.06
CA ASN A 159 -12.77 17.07 -9.63
C ASN A 159 -11.32 16.70 -9.31
N ARG A 160 -11.16 15.51 -8.73
CA ARG A 160 -9.89 14.99 -8.21
C ARG A 160 -9.71 13.56 -8.65
N LEU A 161 -8.45 13.15 -8.76
CA LEU A 161 -8.06 11.78 -9.06
C LEU A 161 -7.00 11.33 -8.06
N VAL A 162 -6.94 10.03 -7.79
CA VAL A 162 -5.82 9.34 -7.13
C VAL A 162 -5.58 8.02 -7.87
N MET A 163 -4.32 7.61 -7.97
CA MET A 163 -3.94 6.33 -8.56
C MET A 163 -3.36 5.39 -7.50
N VAL A 164 -3.82 4.13 -7.48
CA VAL A 164 -3.27 3.08 -6.62
C VAL A 164 -2.91 1.87 -7.49
N TRP A 165 -1.62 1.54 -7.55
CA TRP A 165 -1.13 0.38 -8.29
C TRP A 165 -1.55 -0.93 -7.61
N CYS A 166 -2.34 -1.72 -8.31
CA CYS A 166 -2.73 -3.09 -7.95
C CYS A 166 -2.29 -4.12 -9.01
N GLY A 167 -1.42 -3.70 -9.94
CA GLY A 167 -0.87 -4.54 -10.99
C GLY A 167 0.09 -5.57 -10.42
N SER A 168 0.42 -6.56 -11.26
CA SER A 168 1.29 -7.66 -10.86
C SER A 168 2.69 -7.20 -10.47
N THR A 169 3.34 -7.99 -9.61
CA THR A 169 4.73 -7.76 -9.20
C THR A 169 5.65 -7.91 -10.42
N GLU A 170 6.37 -6.86 -10.74
CA GLU A 170 7.41 -6.84 -11.78
C GLU A 170 8.69 -7.49 -11.26
N LYS A 171 9.55 -7.93 -12.18
CA LYS A 171 10.88 -8.45 -11.86
C LYS A 171 11.69 -7.43 -11.08
N TYR A 172 12.68 -7.92 -10.34
CA TYR A 172 13.63 -7.07 -9.64
C TYR A 172 14.45 -6.23 -10.64
N ILE A 173 14.56 -4.94 -10.36
CA ILE A 173 15.36 -3.97 -11.12
C ILE A 173 16.31 -3.31 -10.12
N GLU A 174 17.55 -3.10 -10.53
CA GLU A 174 18.53 -2.35 -9.75
C GLU A 174 18.50 -0.88 -10.13
N ASP A 175 18.86 -0.02 -9.19
CA ASP A 175 19.06 1.40 -9.49
C ASP A 175 20.14 1.58 -10.55
N CYS A 176 19.94 2.55 -11.44
CA CYS A 176 20.87 2.88 -12.51
C CYS A 176 20.80 4.37 -12.86
N GLU A 177 21.69 4.81 -13.73
CA GLU A 177 21.92 6.21 -14.05
C GLU A 177 20.70 6.93 -14.62
N ILE A 178 19.83 6.22 -15.34
CA ILE A 178 18.60 6.80 -15.93
C ILE A 178 17.52 7.10 -14.87
N PHE A 179 17.70 6.63 -13.63
CA PHE A 179 16.76 6.85 -12.54
C PHE A 179 17.18 7.98 -11.59
N GLU A 180 18.37 8.57 -11.78
CA GLU A 180 18.96 9.53 -10.83
C GLU A 180 18.31 10.93 -10.88
N SER A 181 17.75 11.32 -12.03
CA SER A 181 17.11 12.64 -12.20
C SER A 181 15.97 12.57 -13.19
N ILE A 182 15.01 13.48 -13.07
CA ILE A 182 13.87 13.55 -14.01
C ILE A 182 14.32 13.81 -15.45
N ALA A 183 15.39 14.59 -15.66
CA ALA A 183 15.94 14.84 -16.99
C ALA A 183 16.47 13.55 -17.65
N ALA A 184 17.24 12.75 -16.90
CA ALA A 184 17.76 11.47 -17.39
C ALA A 184 16.62 10.46 -17.66
N PHE A 185 15.59 10.45 -16.81
CA PHE A 185 14.43 9.58 -16.98
C PHE A 185 13.60 9.96 -18.22
N GLU A 186 13.37 11.25 -18.45
CA GLU A 186 12.67 11.74 -19.65
C GLU A 186 13.47 11.48 -20.93
N GLU A 187 14.79 11.66 -20.92
CA GLU A 187 15.65 11.27 -22.06
C GLU A 187 15.58 9.76 -22.34
N ALA A 188 15.58 8.94 -21.29
CA ALA A 188 15.43 7.49 -21.42
C ALA A 188 14.03 7.05 -21.93
N LEU A 189 12.96 7.81 -21.61
CA LEU A 189 11.64 7.62 -22.23
C LEU A 189 11.68 7.93 -23.74
N ASP A 190 12.37 9.00 -24.12
CA ASP A 190 12.50 9.46 -25.50
C ASP A 190 13.39 8.53 -26.36
N SER A 191 14.36 7.86 -25.74
CA SER A 191 15.21 6.87 -26.41
C SER A 191 14.67 5.43 -26.35
N ASP A 192 13.46 5.23 -25.85
CA ASP A 192 12.82 3.91 -25.62
C ASP A 192 13.68 2.93 -24.79
N ASP A 193 14.31 3.41 -23.71
CA ASP A 193 15.20 2.58 -22.91
C ASP A 193 14.44 1.45 -22.19
N ARG A 194 14.82 0.21 -22.51
CA ARG A 194 14.17 -1.02 -22.00
C ARG A 194 14.20 -1.22 -20.50
N ARG A 195 15.00 -0.46 -19.76
CA ARG A 195 15.10 -0.54 -18.29
C ARG A 195 13.93 0.13 -17.59
N ILE A 196 13.21 1.03 -18.24
CA ILE A 196 11.98 1.63 -17.69
C ILE A 196 10.86 0.60 -17.73
N SER A 197 10.31 0.28 -16.56
CA SER A 197 9.24 -0.69 -16.40
C SER A 197 7.85 -0.09 -16.64
N PRO A 198 6.83 -0.90 -16.98
CA PRO A 198 5.46 -0.43 -17.09
C PRO A 198 4.99 0.38 -15.87
N SER A 199 5.24 -0.10 -14.64
CA SER A 199 4.83 0.60 -13.43
C SER A 199 5.46 2.00 -13.30
N MET A 200 6.71 2.18 -13.72
CA MET A 200 7.36 3.50 -13.76
C MET A 200 6.67 4.46 -14.74
N ILE A 201 6.21 3.95 -15.89
CA ILE A 201 5.45 4.73 -16.88
C ILE A 201 4.11 5.20 -16.29
N TYR A 202 3.40 4.33 -15.57
CA TYR A 202 2.16 4.72 -14.86
C TYR A 202 2.43 5.76 -13.78
N ALA A 203 3.48 5.60 -12.97
CA ALA A 203 3.84 6.56 -11.94
C ALA A 203 4.21 7.92 -12.54
N TYR A 204 5.02 7.92 -13.62
CA TYR A 204 5.35 9.13 -14.37
C TYR A 204 4.09 9.82 -14.92
N ALA A 205 3.21 9.08 -15.60
CA ALA A 205 1.97 9.62 -16.15
C ALA A 205 1.06 10.21 -15.07
N ALA A 206 0.89 9.50 -13.95
CA ALA A 206 0.11 10.00 -12.81
C ALA A 206 0.67 11.32 -12.27
N ILE A 207 1.98 11.39 -12.02
CA ILE A 207 2.61 12.59 -11.46
C ILE A 207 2.55 13.75 -12.46
N LYS A 208 2.81 13.53 -13.75
CA LYS A 208 2.67 14.57 -14.81
C LYS A 208 1.22 15.07 -14.94
N SER A 209 0.23 14.25 -14.62
CA SER A 209 -1.18 14.64 -14.57
C SER A 209 -1.63 15.22 -13.22
N HIS A 210 -0.71 15.51 -12.29
CA HIS A 210 -0.99 15.95 -10.92
C HIS A 210 -1.92 15.00 -10.15
N VAL A 211 -1.76 13.69 -10.36
CA VAL A 211 -2.51 12.62 -9.71
C VAL A 211 -1.63 11.95 -8.66
N PRO A 212 -1.99 12.01 -7.36
CA PRO A 212 -1.30 11.27 -6.30
C PRO A 212 -1.20 9.78 -6.61
N PHE A 213 -0.09 9.16 -6.22
CA PHE A 213 0.21 7.78 -6.61
C PHE A 213 0.64 6.91 -5.41
N ALA A 214 0.00 5.77 -5.21
CA ALA A 214 0.44 4.73 -4.29
C ALA A 214 0.90 3.46 -5.03
N ASN A 215 2.09 2.96 -4.71
CA ASN A 215 2.57 1.66 -5.19
C ASN A 215 2.15 0.52 -4.24
N GLY A 216 1.23 -0.34 -4.67
CA GLY A 216 0.78 -1.51 -3.91
C GLY A 216 1.62 -2.77 -4.07
N ALA A 217 2.59 -2.78 -4.98
CA ALA A 217 3.48 -3.92 -5.28
C ALA A 217 4.92 -3.62 -4.79
N PRO A 218 5.83 -4.61 -4.69
CA PRO A 218 7.21 -4.37 -4.23
C PRO A 218 8.15 -3.82 -5.32
N ASN A 219 7.62 -3.50 -6.51
CA ASN A 219 8.33 -2.94 -7.66
C ASN A 219 8.99 -1.59 -7.31
N LEU A 220 10.07 -1.18 -8.00
CA LEU A 220 10.63 0.17 -7.82
C LEU A 220 9.57 1.24 -8.11
N THR A 221 8.97 1.26 -9.31
CA THR A 221 7.86 2.17 -9.64
C THR A 221 8.20 3.63 -9.30
N CYS A 222 7.55 4.26 -8.31
CA CYS A 222 7.79 5.65 -7.86
C CYS A 222 8.95 5.77 -6.84
N ASP A 223 9.55 4.66 -6.46
CA ASP A 223 10.67 4.54 -5.53
C ASP A 223 12.02 4.65 -6.25
N ILE A 224 12.15 5.70 -7.09
CA ILE A 224 13.37 6.08 -7.78
C ILE A 224 13.61 7.59 -7.67
N PRO A 225 14.87 8.06 -7.58
CA PRO A 225 15.17 9.49 -7.39
C PRO A 225 14.47 10.42 -8.38
N ALA A 226 14.43 10.06 -9.67
CA ALA A 226 13.79 10.84 -10.73
C ALA A 226 12.30 11.11 -10.48
N LEU A 227 11.54 10.11 -10.02
CA LEU A 227 10.10 10.25 -9.79
C LEU A 227 9.79 10.88 -8.43
N VAL A 228 10.67 10.74 -7.45
CA VAL A 228 10.63 11.51 -6.20
C VAL A 228 10.86 13.00 -6.49
N GLU A 229 11.86 13.32 -7.31
CA GLU A 229 12.13 14.69 -7.77
C GLU A 229 10.92 15.28 -8.50
N LEU A 230 10.38 14.56 -9.49
CA LEU A 230 9.20 15.01 -10.24
C LEU A 230 7.97 15.23 -9.32
N SER A 231 7.76 14.32 -8.36
CA SER A 231 6.70 14.43 -7.36
C SER A 231 6.83 15.70 -6.51
N GLN A 232 8.04 16.10 -6.14
CA GLN A 232 8.28 17.34 -5.41
C GLN A 232 8.07 18.56 -6.32
N LEU A 233 8.59 18.53 -7.55
CA LEU A 233 8.47 19.63 -8.52
C LEU A 233 7.02 19.94 -8.88
N LEU A 234 6.17 18.92 -8.99
CA LEU A 234 4.75 19.06 -9.37
C LEU A 234 3.80 19.06 -8.16
N GLU A 235 4.35 19.11 -6.95
CA GLU A 235 3.62 19.12 -5.68
C GLU A 235 2.64 17.93 -5.50
N VAL A 236 3.01 16.76 -6.01
CA VAL A 236 2.20 15.54 -5.98
C VAL A 236 2.65 14.60 -4.87
N PRO A 237 1.77 14.15 -3.96
CA PRO A 237 2.15 13.16 -2.96
C PRO A 237 2.24 11.75 -3.55
N ILE A 238 3.29 11.03 -3.16
CA ILE A 238 3.52 9.62 -3.52
C ILE A 238 3.70 8.75 -2.29
N ALA A 239 3.35 7.47 -2.40
CA ALA A 239 3.57 6.48 -1.36
C ALA A 239 3.92 5.12 -1.94
N GLY A 240 4.68 4.33 -1.21
CA GLY A 240 5.04 2.98 -1.60
C GLY A 240 5.95 2.37 -0.54
N LYS A 241 6.16 1.05 -0.52
CA LYS A 241 5.62 0.07 -1.46
C LYS A 241 5.22 -1.24 -0.80
N ASP A 242 4.46 -2.04 -1.55
CA ASP A 242 3.91 -3.35 -1.20
C ASP A 242 2.90 -3.33 -0.02
N PHE A 243 1.64 -3.69 -0.26
CA PHE A 243 0.62 -3.65 0.81
C PHE A 243 0.97 -4.55 2.00
N LYS A 244 0.94 -4.01 3.21
CA LYS A 244 1.23 -4.78 4.42
C LYS A 244 0.03 -5.59 4.89
N THR A 245 -0.04 -6.81 4.40
CA THR A 245 -1.07 -7.80 4.73
C THR A 245 -0.48 -9.09 5.30
N GLY A 246 -1.35 -9.98 5.76
CA GLY A 246 -1.03 -11.37 6.07
C GLY A 246 0.16 -11.56 7.02
N GLN A 247 1.18 -12.26 6.54
CA GLN A 247 2.35 -12.65 7.33
C GLN A 247 3.21 -11.45 7.76
N THR A 248 3.46 -10.50 6.85
CA THR A 248 4.32 -9.35 7.18
C THR A 248 3.66 -8.46 8.24
N LEU A 249 2.34 -8.29 8.18
CA LEU A 249 1.58 -7.63 9.25
C LEU A 249 1.85 -8.27 10.61
N MET A 250 1.76 -9.61 10.70
CA MET A 250 2.03 -10.34 11.94
C MET A 250 3.48 -10.14 12.43
N LYS A 251 4.46 -10.11 11.54
CA LYS A 251 5.86 -9.79 11.91
C LYS A 251 5.99 -8.40 12.51
N THR A 252 5.38 -7.39 11.87
CA THR A 252 5.42 -6.00 12.35
C THR A 252 4.62 -5.76 13.64
N ILE A 253 3.75 -6.71 14.03
CA ILE A 253 3.07 -6.70 15.34
C ILE A 253 3.93 -7.40 16.39
N LEU A 254 4.44 -8.60 16.08
CA LEU A 254 5.11 -9.46 17.05
C LEU A 254 6.55 -9.01 17.33
N ALA A 255 7.35 -8.71 16.31
CA ALA A 255 8.76 -8.38 16.47
C ALA A 255 8.98 -7.13 17.34
N PRO A 256 8.22 -6.02 17.18
CA PRO A 256 8.36 -4.88 18.09
C PRO A 256 7.97 -5.23 19.53
N GLY A 257 6.98 -6.10 19.74
CA GLY A 257 6.60 -6.58 21.07
C GLY A 257 7.72 -7.37 21.76
N LEU A 258 8.42 -8.24 21.01
CA LEU A 258 9.58 -8.97 21.50
C LEU A 258 10.74 -8.02 21.84
N GLN A 259 11.02 -7.06 20.94
CA GLN A 259 12.03 -6.03 21.16
C GLN A 259 11.73 -5.17 22.39
N ALA A 260 10.49 -4.70 22.53
CA ALA A 260 10.05 -3.86 23.65
C ALA A 260 10.18 -4.56 25.01
N ARG A 261 10.28 -5.89 25.03
CA ARG A 261 10.46 -6.71 26.23
C ARG A 261 11.89 -7.27 26.37
N ALA A 262 12.81 -6.86 25.51
CA ALA A 262 14.18 -7.36 25.45
C ALA A 262 14.26 -8.89 25.38
N LEU A 263 13.33 -9.51 24.64
CA LEU A 263 13.38 -10.94 24.35
C LEU A 263 14.27 -11.15 23.12
N GLY A 264 15.20 -12.09 23.23
CA GLY A 264 16.10 -12.44 22.14
C GLY A 264 15.44 -13.39 21.14
N VAL A 265 15.91 -13.37 19.90
CA VAL A 265 15.37 -14.18 18.80
C VAL A 265 16.54 -14.88 18.09
N LYS A 266 16.54 -16.21 18.12
CA LYS A 266 17.55 -17.04 17.45
C LYS A 266 17.15 -17.40 16.03
N GLY A 267 15.86 -17.58 15.79
CA GLY A 267 15.37 -18.08 14.51
C GLY A 267 13.98 -17.57 14.21
N TRP A 268 13.75 -17.17 12.96
CA TRP A 268 12.42 -16.88 12.43
C TRP A 268 12.26 -17.60 11.10
N PHE A 269 11.49 -18.68 11.07
CA PHE A 269 11.18 -19.40 9.84
C PHE A 269 9.76 -19.07 9.41
N SER A 270 9.61 -18.56 8.18
CA SER A 270 8.36 -18.13 7.58
C SER A 270 8.08 -18.93 6.31
N SER A 271 6.93 -19.60 6.22
CA SER A 271 6.47 -20.26 5.00
C SER A 271 5.06 -19.78 4.63
N ASN A 272 4.74 -19.76 3.34
CA ASN A 272 3.44 -19.37 2.81
C ASN A 272 3.02 -20.31 1.67
N ILE A 273 1.71 -20.55 1.55
CA ILE A 273 1.09 -21.15 0.36
C ILE A 273 -0.04 -20.24 -0.13
N LEU A 274 -0.16 -20.11 -1.46
CA LEU A 274 -1.26 -19.39 -2.13
C LEU A 274 -1.43 -19.91 -3.57
N GLY A 275 -2.64 -19.80 -4.13
CA GLY A 275 -2.99 -20.38 -5.43
C GLY A 275 -3.63 -19.42 -6.43
N ASN A 276 -3.68 -18.12 -6.12
CA ASN A 276 -4.21 -17.08 -7.01
C ASN A 276 -3.15 -16.62 -8.04
N ARG A 277 -3.51 -15.65 -8.89
CA ARG A 277 -2.61 -15.11 -9.92
C ARG A 277 -1.33 -14.49 -9.34
N ASP A 278 -1.38 -13.92 -8.14
CA ASP A 278 -0.18 -13.43 -7.44
C ASP A 278 0.78 -14.60 -7.14
N GLY A 279 0.26 -15.72 -6.63
CA GLY A 279 1.02 -16.95 -6.45
C GLY A 279 1.68 -17.46 -7.73
N LEU A 280 0.96 -17.42 -8.85
CA LEU A 280 1.49 -17.85 -10.16
C LEU A 280 2.61 -16.93 -10.66
N VAL A 281 2.48 -15.61 -10.48
CA VAL A 281 3.53 -14.65 -10.85
C VAL A 281 4.77 -14.84 -9.99
N LEU A 282 4.59 -15.09 -8.69
CA LEU A 282 5.68 -15.31 -7.73
C LEU A 282 6.34 -16.69 -7.82
N ASP A 283 5.83 -17.59 -8.67
CA ASP A 283 6.48 -18.88 -8.97
C ASP A 283 7.69 -18.70 -9.90
N ASP A 284 7.81 -17.55 -10.59
CA ASP A 284 9.04 -17.16 -11.30
C ASP A 284 10.10 -16.62 -10.32
N PRO A 285 11.34 -17.14 -10.33
CA PRO A 285 12.40 -16.70 -9.42
C PRO A 285 12.75 -15.21 -9.48
N ASP A 286 12.68 -14.58 -10.66
CA ASP A 286 13.05 -13.17 -10.85
C ASP A 286 11.98 -12.25 -10.24
N ASN A 287 10.70 -12.62 -10.36
CA ASN A 287 9.58 -11.93 -9.70
C ASN A 287 9.58 -12.22 -8.18
N PHE A 288 9.94 -13.44 -7.76
CA PHE A 288 10.06 -13.80 -6.35
C PHE A 288 11.14 -12.99 -5.61
N LYS A 289 12.29 -12.75 -6.25
CA LYS A 289 13.41 -12.00 -5.65
C LYS A 289 12.98 -10.64 -5.09
N THR A 290 12.12 -9.90 -5.81
CA THR A 290 11.56 -8.62 -5.36
C THR A 290 10.80 -8.76 -4.03
N LYS A 291 10.05 -9.85 -3.87
CA LYS A 291 9.27 -10.16 -2.66
C LYS A 291 10.13 -10.72 -1.53
N GLU A 292 11.19 -11.45 -1.85
CA GLU A 292 12.11 -12.00 -0.86
C GLU A 292 12.86 -10.87 -0.14
N VAL A 293 13.44 -9.93 -0.89
CA VAL A 293 14.16 -8.77 -0.34
C VAL A 293 13.27 -7.95 0.59
N SER A 294 12.04 -7.61 0.15
CA SER A 294 11.11 -6.81 0.96
C SER A 294 10.65 -7.50 2.25
N LYS A 295 10.65 -8.83 2.30
CA LYS A 295 10.24 -9.61 3.48
C LYS A 295 11.37 -9.86 4.46
N LEU A 296 12.62 -9.87 4.00
CA LEU A 296 13.79 -10.09 4.86
C LEU A 296 14.15 -8.82 5.65
N SER A 297 14.11 -7.64 5.01
CA SER A 297 14.53 -6.38 5.63
C SER A 297 13.74 -6.02 6.91
N VAL A 298 12.47 -6.40 6.97
CA VAL A 298 11.56 -6.04 8.08
C VAL A 298 12.10 -6.45 9.45
N LEU A 299 12.65 -7.65 9.60
CA LEU A 299 13.16 -8.10 10.91
C LEU A 299 14.51 -7.47 11.26
N GLU A 300 15.37 -7.26 10.25
CA GLU A 300 16.67 -6.64 10.43
C GLU A 300 16.53 -5.22 10.97
N GLU A 301 15.58 -4.45 10.44
CA GLU A 301 15.32 -3.08 10.84
C GLU A 301 14.63 -2.97 12.21
N ILE A 302 13.66 -3.86 12.50
CA ILE A 302 12.98 -3.86 13.80
C ILE A 302 13.93 -4.29 14.91
N LEU A 303 14.57 -5.45 14.79
CA LEU A 303 15.35 -6.03 15.89
C LEU A 303 16.73 -5.37 16.03
N ASN A 304 17.28 -4.85 14.92
CA ASN A 304 18.53 -4.10 14.85
C ASN A 304 19.69 -4.84 15.54
N GLN A 305 20.24 -5.81 14.82
CA GLN A 305 21.31 -6.71 15.30
C GLN A 305 22.58 -5.95 15.71
N GLU A 306 22.86 -4.81 15.07
CA GLU A 306 24.02 -3.98 15.37
C GLU A 306 23.91 -3.29 16.74
N ILE A 307 22.71 -2.84 17.13
CA ILE A 307 22.48 -2.17 18.41
C ILE A 307 22.44 -3.18 19.56
N ASN A 308 21.81 -4.34 19.36
CA ASN A 308 21.64 -5.37 20.40
C ASN A 308 22.13 -6.75 19.92
N PRO A 309 23.46 -6.93 19.71
CA PRO A 309 24.03 -8.17 19.19
C PRO A 309 23.79 -9.37 20.12
N GLU A 310 23.71 -9.17 21.43
CA GLU A 310 23.43 -10.26 22.38
C GLU A 310 22.04 -10.89 22.20
N LEU A 311 21.06 -10.12 21.74
CA LEU A 311 19.69 -10.59 21.57
C LEU A 311 19.40 -11.09 20.15
N TYR A 312 20.08 -10.52 19.15
CA TYR A 312 19.70 -10.66 17.74
C TYR A 312 20.87 -10.92 16.78
N GLY A 313 22.13 -10.88 17.24
CA GLY A 313 23.31 -11.01 16.38
C GLY A 313 23.42 -12.38 15.68
N ASP A 314 22.82 -13.42 16.27
CA ASP A 314 22.77 -14.77 15.71
C ASP A 314 21.39 -15.09 15.08
N LEU A 315 20.57 -14.08 14.77
CA LEU A 315 19.24 -14.28 14.19
C LEU A 315 19.33 -14.95 12.82
N TYR A 316 18.81 -16.17 12.71
CA TYR A 316 18.60 -16.82 11.43
C TYR A 316 17.18 -16.57 10.91
N HIS A 317 17.05 -15.82 9.80
CA HIS A 317 15.77 -15.54 9.16
C HIS A 317 15.62 -16.28 7.83
N LYS A 318 14.50 -16.97 7.65
CA LYS A 318 14.19 -17.68 6.40
C LYS A 318 12.76 -17.46 5.94
N VAL A 319 12.59 -17.16 4.65
CA VAL A 319 11.27 -17.00 4.02
C VAL A 319 11.11 -17.97 2.84
N ARG A 320 9.92 -18.57 2.73
CA ARG A 320 9.48 -19.39 1.60
C ARG A 320 8.05 -19.01 1.20
N ILE A 321 7.80 -18.97 -0.10
CA ILE A 321 6.48 -18.86 -0.70
C ILE A 321 6.38 -20.00 -1.70
N ASN A 322 5.30 -20.75 -1.67
CA ASN A 322 5.09 -21.88 -2.57
C ASN A 322 3.75 -21.69 -3.27
N TYR A 323 3.75 -21.79 -4.60
CA TYR A 323 2.52 -21.79 -5.36
C TYR A 323 1.76 -23.11 -5.15
N TYR A 324 0.52 -23.02 -4.67
CA TYR A 324 -0.34 -24.17 -4.42
C TYR A 324 -1.74 -23.89 -4.97
N PRO A 325 -2.00 -24.24 -6.25
CA PRO A 325 -3.22 -23.85 -6.97
C PRO A 325 -4.54 -24.12 -6.24
N PRO A 326 -4.73 -25.26 -5.52
CA PRO A 326 -6.01 -25.55 -4.87
C PRO A 326 -6.49 -24.50 -3.85
N HIS A 327 -5.60 -23.68 -3.30
CA HIS A 327 -5.96 -22.68 -2.29
C HIS A 327 -6.60 -21.40 -2.84
N GLY A 328 -6.44 -21.09 -4.13
CA GLY A 328 -6.90 -19.82 -4.69
C GLY A 328 -6.39 -18.61 -3.88
N ASP A 329 -7.29 -17.69 -3.50
CA ASP A 329 -6.96 -16.51 -2.66
C ASP A 329 -6.82 -16.83 -1.15
N ASN A 330 -7.13 -18.05 -0.71
CA ASN A 330 -7.00 -18.46 0.69
C ASN A 330 -5.53 -18.75 1.03
N LYS A 331 -4.77 -17.68 1.25
CA LYS A 331 -3.38 -17.77 1.67
C LYS A 331 -3.26 -18.32 3.09
N GLU A 332 -2.35 -19.26 3.28
CA GLU A 332 -1.95 -19.73 4.60
C GLU A 332 -0.48 -19.39 4.84
N SER A 333 -0.15 -18.96 6.06
CA SER A 333 1.22 -18.71 6.47
C SER A 333 1.53 -19.28 7.83
N TRP A 334 2.72 -19.85 7.94
CA TRP A 334 3.27 -20.39 9.18
C TRP A 334 4.56 -19.68 9.54
N ASP A 335 4.66 -19.30 10.81
CA ASP A 335 5.88 -18.78 11.38
C ASP A 335 6.27 -19.60 12.61
N ASN A 336 7.52 -20.08 12.60
CA ASN A 336 8.19 -20.60 13.78
C ASN A 336 9.20 -19.57 14.26
N VAL A 337 9.02 -19.06 15.48
CA VAL A 337 9.90 -18.07 16.08
C VAL A 337 10.56 -18.67 17.32
N ASP A 338 11.86 -18.91 17.22
CA ASP A 338 12.69 -19.41 18.30
C ASP A 338 13.19 -18.21 19.12
N ILE A 339 12.64 -18.05 20.32
CA ILE A 339 12.97 -16.93 21.22
C ILE A 339 13.74 -17.43 22.44
N PHE A 340 14.36 -16.53 23.16
CA PHE A 340 14.90 -16.80 24.49
C PHE A 340 14.67 -15.64 25.44
N GLY A 341 14.58 -15.97 26.73
CA GLY A 341 14.32 -15.00 27.79
C GLY A 341 15.35 -15.08 28.91
N TRP A 342 14.86 -14.89 30.14
CA TRP A 342 15.66 -14.92 31.36
C TRP A 342 16.62 -16.13 31.41
N LEU A 343 17.88 -15.87 31.75
CA LEU A 343 18.96 -16.88 31.82
C LEU A 343 19.23 -17.62 30.49
N GLY A 344 18.80 -17.08 29.35
CA GLY A 344 18.99 -17.68 28.04
C GLY A 344 18.07 -18.88 27.77
N TYR A 345 17.03 -19.10 28.57
CA TYR A 345 16.12 -20.24 28.39
C TYR A 345 15.35 -20.12 27.08
N PRO A 346 15.39 -21.15 26.20
CA PRO A 346 14.74 -21.12 24.91
C PRO A 346 13.23 -21.39 25.03
N MET A 347 12.46 -20.75 24.17
CA MET A 347 11.02 -20.93 24.00
C MET A 347 10.66 -20.80 22.51
N GLN A 348 9.40 -21.07 22.17
CA GLN A 348 8.92 -20.95 20.80
C GLN A 348 7.58 -20.23 20.75
N ILE A 349 7.39 -19.42 19.70
CA ILE A 349 6.10 -18.92 19.26
C ILE A 349 5.79 -19.57 17.92
N LYS A 350 4.58 -20.13 17.80
CA LYS A 350 4.05 -20.68 16.55
C LYS A 350 2.88 -19.83 16.11
N ILE A 351 2.92 -19.35 14.88
CA ILE A 351 1.80 -18.64 14.27
C ILE A 351 1.34 -19.46 13.08
N ASN A 352 0.05 -19.79 13.04
CA ASN A 352 -0.61 -20.20 11.82
C ASN A 352 -1.68 -19.16 11.50
N PHE A 353 -1.55 -18.53 10.34
CA PHE A 353 -2.50 -17.52 9.89
C PHE A 353 -3.11 -17.92 8.54
N LEU A 354 -4.36 -18.35 8.60
CA LEU A 354 -5.23 -18.57 7.44
C LEU A 354 -5.90 -17.23 7.14
N CYS A 355 -5.59 -16.65 5.99
CA CYS A 355 -6.03 -15.32 5.61
C CYS A 355 -6.48 -15.29 4.14
N ARG A 356 -7.18 -14.23 3.76
CA ARG A 356 -7.51 -13.92 2.37
C ARG A 356 -6.81 -12.62 2.02
N ASP A 357 -5.84 -12.69 1.11
CA ASP A 357 -4.98 -11.53 0.81
C ASP A 357 -5.79 -10.38 0.22
N SER A 358 -6.73 -10.68 -0.68
CA SER A 358 -7.56 -9.65 -1.31
C SER A 358 -8.50 -8.97 -0.31
N ILE A 359 -9.00 -9.72 0.70
CA ILE A 359 -9.83 -9.15 1.78
C ILE A 359 -9.01 -8.22 2.69
N LEU A 360 -7.75 -8.56 2.97
CA LEU A 360 -6.87 -7.73 3.78
C LEU A 360 -6.35 -6.51 3.00
N ALA A 361 -6.14 -6.63 1.69
CA ALA A 361 -5.59 -5.56 0.85
C ALA A 361 -6.63 -4.52 0.42
N ALA A 362 -7.87 -4.92 0.13
CA ALA A 362 -8.94 -4.01 -0.29
C ALA A 362 -9.13 -2.77 0.62
N PRO A 363 -9.20 -2.88 1.96
CA PRO A 363 -9.31 -1.70 2.82
C PRO A 363 -8.04 -0.83 2.84
N ILE A 364 -6.86 -1.41 2.58
CA ILE A 364 -5.61 -0.64 2.44
C ILE A 364 -5.65 0.23 1.17
N VAL A 365 -6.14 -0.32 0.06
CA VAL A 365 -6.34 0.44 -1.19
C VAL A 365 -7.27 1.63 -0.94
N LEU A 366 -8.39 1.40 -0.24
CA LEU A 366 -9.32 2.47 0.12
C LEU A 366 -8.65 3.56 0.95
N ASP A 367 -7.96 3.17 2.02
CA ASP A 367 -7.34 4.11 2.95
C ASP A 367 -6.24 4.93 2.28
N LEU A 368 -5.37 4.29 1.48
CA LEU A 368 -4.33 4.98 0.72
C LEU A 368 -4.93 5.98 -0.28
N ALA A 369 -6.00 5.60 -1.00
CA ALA A 369 -6.64 6.49 -1.94
C ALA A 369 -7.22 7.75 -1.25
N LEU A 370 -7.94 7.56 -0.14
CA LEU A 370 -8.54 8.67 0.61
C LEU A 370 -7.50 9.55 1.30
N PHE A 371 -6.43 8.96 1.83
CA PHE A 371 -5.38 9.73 2.49
C PHE A 371 -4.44 10.44 1.52
N LEU A 372 -4.17 9.90 0.33
CA LEU A 372 -3.42 10.62 -0.70
C LEU A 372 -4.22 11.79 -1.28
N ASP A 373 -5.54 11.64 -1.46
CA ASP A 373 -6.43 12.76 -1.79
C ASP A 373 -6.37 13.85 -0.71
N LEU A 374 -6.41 13.47 0.58
CA LEU A 374 -6.27 14.38 1.71
C LEU A 374 -4.91 15.09 1.70
N ALA A 375 -3.81 14.34 1.52
CA ALA A 375 -2.45 14.87 1.48
C ALA A 375 -2.31 15.94 0.40
N HIS A 376 -2.80 15.64 -0.80
CA HIS A 376 -2.72 16.56 -1.93
C HIS A 376 -3.55 17.83 -1.67
N ARG A 377 -4.77 17.70 -1.12
CA ARG A 377 -5.60 18.85 -0.71
C ARG A 377 -5.01 19.66 0.44
N ALA A 378 -4.17 19.06 1.26
CA ALA A 378 -3.40 19.72 2.31
C ALA A 378 -2.12 20.40 1.78
N GLY A 379 -1.80 20.27 0.49
CA GLY A 379 -0.57 20.82 -0.09
C GLY A 379 0.68 20.02 0.29
N MET A 380 0.52 18.75 0.67
CA MET A 380 1.64 17.85 0.88
C MET A 380 2.11 17.26 -0.45
N SER A 381 3.41 17.10 -0.61
CA SER A 381 4.06 16.58 -1.81
C SER A 381 5.20 15.63 -1.45
N GLY A 382 5.75 14.93 -2.45
CA GLY A 382 6.84 13.98 -2.21
C GLY A 382 6.36 12.74 -1.45
N ILE A 383 7.32 12.06 -0.84
CA ILE A 383 7.14 10.81 -0.09
C ILE A 383 6.23 11.05 1.13
N GLN A 384 5.09 10.37 1.16
CA GLN A 384 4.15 10.39 2.28
C GLN A 384 4.51 9.31 3.32
N GLU A 385 5.63 9.50 4.01
CA GLU A 385 6.18 8.50 4.95
C GLU A 385 5.22 8.19 6.12
N TRP A 386 4.26 9.06 6.43
CA TRP A 386 3.22 8.80 7.44
C TRP A 386 2.24 7.69 7.03
N LEU A 387 2.22 7.29 5.76
CA LEU A 387 1.45 6.17 5.22
C LEU A 387 2.19 4.82 5.32
N SER A 388 3.39 4.79 5.91
CA SER A 388 4.17 3.56 6.16
C SER A 388 3.40 2.48 6.92
N PHE A 389 2.39 2.89 7.69
CA PHE A 389 1.43 2.00 8.37
C PHE A 389 0.85 0.94 7.42
N TYR A 390 0.65 1.28 6.15
CA TYR A 390 0.01 0.43 5.14
C TYR A 390 0.97 -0.42 4.31
N LEU A 391 2.28 -0.21 4.46
CA LEU A 391 3.29 -0.66 3.49
C LEU A 391 4.31 -1.60 4.13
N LYS A 392 4.74 -2.61 3.38
CA LYS A 392 5.73 -3.60 3.82
C LYS A 392 7.13 -3.03 3.76
N SER A 393 7.45 -2.29 2.70
CA SER A 393 8.74 -1.61 2.49
C SER A 393 8.47 -0.13 2.26
N PRO A 394 8.23 0.63 3.33
CA PRO A 394 7.90 2.03 3.19
C PRO A 394 9.08 2.82 2.61
N GLN A 395 8.76 3.66 1.63
CA GLN A 395 9.68 4.57 0.99
C GLN A 395 10.12 5.65 1.99
N THR A 396 11.41 5.95 1.97
CA THR A 396 12.04 6.95 2.84
C THR A 396 12.89 7.92 2.02
N ALA A 397 13.22 9.06 2.62
CA ALA A 397 14.20 9.95 2.01
C ALA A 397 15.59 9.27 1.97
N PRO A 398 16.46 9.62 1.01
CA PRO A 398 17.81 9.08 0.91
C PRO A 398 18.57 9.15 2.25
N GLY A 399 19.16 8.04 2.67
CA GLY A 399 19.92 7.92 3.92
C GLY A 399 19.09 7.64 5.18
N LEU A 400 17.76 7.59 5.09
CA LEU A 400 16.89 7.20 6.21
C LEU A 400 16.51 5.73 6.13
N LYS A 401 16.70 4.99 7.23
CA LYS A 401 16.16 3.64 7.38
C LYS A 401 14.63 3.70 7.56
N PRO A 402 13.86 2.79 6.95
CA PRO A 402 12.44 2.68 7.22
C PRO A 402 12.13 2.37 8.70
N GLU A 403 10.96 2.81 9.16
CA GLU A 403 10.40 2.38 10.45
C GLU A 403 9.36 1.31 10.17
N HIS A 404 9.50 0.11 10.74
CA HIS A 404 8.59 -1.02 10.53
C HIS A 404 7.78 -1.41 11.78
N ASP A 405 8.02 -0.77 12.93
CA ASP A 405 7.17 -0.91 14.11
C ASP A 405 5.78 -0.33 13.83
N ILE A 406 4.80 -1.22 13.74
CA ILE A 406 3.43 -0.86 13.38
C ILE A 406 2.80 0.14 14.37
N PHE A 407 3.19 0.10 15.64
CA PHE A 407 2.65 0.98 16.67
C PHE A 407 3.21 2.39 16.54
N LYS A 408 4.51 2.53 16.25
CA LYS A 408 5.12 3.83 15.96
C LYS A 408 4.59 4.41 14.65
N GLN A 409 4.43 3.57 13.62
CA GLN A 409 3.80 3.97 12.36
C GLN A 409 2.37 4.49 12.58
N LEU A 410 1.57 3.80 13.41
CA LEU A 410 0.21 4.25 13.75
C LEU A 410 0.23 5.59 14.52
N ILE A 411 1.14 5.76 15.47
CA ILE A 411 1.33 7.03 16.19
C ILE A 411 1.69 8.15 15.20
N LYS A 412 2.65 7.90 14.27
CA LYS A 412 3.05 8.86 13.23
C LYS A 412 1.88 9.25 12.34
N LEU A 413 1.10 8.27 11.87
CA LEU A 413 -0.12 8.51 11.08
C LEU A 413 -1.10 9.39 11.85
N GLN A 414 -1.48 9.00 13.06
CA GLN A 414 -2.46 9.77 13.84
C GLN A 414 -1.96 11.17 14.22
N ASN A 415 -0.68 11.32 14.58
CA ASN A 415 -0.10 12.63 14.88
C ASN A 415 0.00 13.51 13.62
N THR A 416 0.21 12.92 12.44
CA THR A 416 0.13 13.66 11.18
C THR A 416 -1.28 14.21 10.97
N LEU A 417 -2.32 13.38 11.18
CA LEU A 417 -3.72 13.83 11.08
C LEU A 417 -4.04 14.93 12.10
N ARG A 418 -3.56 14.83 13.34
CA ARG A 418 -3.72 15.89 14.35
C ARG A 418 -3.04 17.18 13.89
N HIS A 419 -1.81 17.08 13.42
CA HIS A 419 -1.02 18.22 12.98
C HIS A 419 -1.70 19.00 11.85
N ILE A 420 -2.15 18.32 10.79
CA ILE A 420 -2.79 18.98 9.65
C ILE A 420 -4.17 19.56 9.99
N MET A 421 -4.83 19.06 11.05
CA MET A 421 -6.10 19.58 11.56
C MET A 421 -5.93 20.64 12.67
N GLY A 422 -4.70 20.98 13.04
CA GLY A 422 -4.44 21.98 14.09
C GLY A 422 -4.71 21.48 15.52
N GLU A 423 -4.75 20.18 15.74
CA GLU A 423 -4.84 19.56 17.07
C GLU A 423 -3.45 19.27 17.67
N ASP A 424 -3.38 19.20 18.99
CA ASP A 424 -2.14 18.90 19.71
C ASP A 424 -1.63 17.49 19.42
N LEU A 425 -0.31 17.36 19.30
CA LEU A 425 0.33 16.06 19.15
C LEU A 425 0.26 15.26 20.45
N ILE A 426 0.10 13.95 20.32
CA ILE A 426 0.07 13.06 21.48
C ILE A 426 1.43 12.39 21.65
N THR A 427 2.08 12.68 22.78
CA THR A 427 3.41 12.17 23.16
C THR A 427 3.37 11.00 24.15
N HIS A 428 2.21 10.72 24.76
CA HIS A 428 2.01 9.69 25.77
C HIS A 428 2.79 9.86 27.10
N LEU A 429 3.38 11.02 27.36
CA LEU A 429 4.14 11.30 28.61
C LEU A 429 3.30 11.13 29.88
N GLY A 430 2.03 11.54 29.86
CA GLY A 430 1.10 11.37 30.97
C GLY A 430 1.34 12.28 32.19
N LEU A 431 2.36 13.13 32.16
CA LEU A 431 2.66 14.08 33.24
C LEU A 431 1.50 15.06 33.47
N ASP A 432 0.77 15.44 32.41
CA ASP A 432 -0.36 16.36 32.46
C ASP A 432 -1.57 15.88 33.29
N TYR A 433 -1.59 14.61 33.73
CA TYR A 433 -2.61 14.05 34.65
C TYR A 433 -2.18 14.07 36.11
N TYR A 434 -0.86 14.07 36.37
CA TYR A 434 -0.29 13.85 37.70
C TYR A 434 0.41 15.10 38.25
N GLN A 435 0.73 16.08 37.41
CA GLN A 435 1.39 17.31 37.85
C GLN A 435 0.53 18.11 38.84
N GLU A 436 -0.78 18.26 38.58
CA GLU A 436 -1.70 18.91 39.54
C GLU A 436 -1.81 18.14 40.86
N LEU A 437 -1.65 16.81 40.85
CA LEU A 437 -1.66 16.00 42.07
C LEU A 437 -0.37 16.21 42.89
N VAL A 438 0.76 16.34 42.22
CA VAL A 438 2.08 16.61 42.83
C VAL A 438 2.18 18.04 43.33
N ASP A 439 1.62 19.01 42.64
CA ASP A 439 1.62 20.42 43.06
C ASP A 439 0.60 20.72 44.18
N SER A 440 -0.31 19.77 44.45
CA SER A 440 -1.31 19.82 45.53
C SER A 440 -0.92 19.05 46.81
N LEU A 441 0.19 18.29 46.75
CA LEU A 441 0.83 17.60 47.88
C LEU A 441 2.01 18.43 48.40
#